data_AF-A0A956VGZ7-F1
#
_entry.id   AF-A0A956VGZ7-F1
#
_cell.length_a   1.000
_cell.length_b   1.000
_cell.length_c   1.000
_cell.angle_alpha   90.00
_cell.angle_beta   90.00
_cell.angle_gamma   90.00
#
_symmetry.space_group_name_H-M   'P 1'
#
loop_
_entity.id
_entity.type
_entity.pdbx_description
1 polymer ?
#
loop_
_entity_poly.entity_id
_entity_poly.type
_entity_poly.pdbx_seq_one_letter_code
_entity_poly.pdbx_strand_id
1 'polypeptide(L)'
;MTQQLRNAVAQEEGHAAPAIAALAAGIGGVVLGIGAANDSGVTAVIGGIVLGVGILAFSLADHIMVDYGMYDRLEKLEGKEKSKD
;
A
#
# COMPACT_ATOMS: atom_id res chain seq x y z
N MET A 1 30.02 -5.23 -1.18
CA MET A 1 28.83 -6.10 -1.35
C MET A 1 27.80 -5.81 -0.25
N THR A 2 27.33 -4.56 -0.14
CA THR A 2 26.56 -4.11 1.04
C THR A 2 25.48 -3.09 0.68
N GLN A 3 25.73 -2.23 -0.31
CA GLN A 3 24.75 -1.23 -0.76
C GLN A 3 23.65 -1.81 -1.65
N GLN A 4 23.98 -2.76 -2.54
CA GLN A 4 22.97 -3.39 -3.39
C GLN A 4 21.98 -4.25 -2.61
N LEU A 5 22.44 -4.96 -1.56
CA LEU A 5 21.53 -5.68 -0.66
C LEU A 5 20.64 -4.72 0.13
N ARG A 6 21.19 -3.62 0.68
CA ARG A 6 20.36 -2.60 1.35
C ARG A 6 19.27 -2.01 0.45
N ASN A 7 19.60 -1.76 -0.81
CA ASN A 7 18.64 -1.23 -1.78
C ASN A 7 17.57 -2.27 -2.16
N ALA A 8 17.95 -3.54 -2.32
CA ALA A 8 17.00 -4.62 -2.59
C ALA A 8 16.04 -4.83 -1.41
N VAL A 9 16.55 -4.84 -0.18
CA VAL A 9 15.74 -4.95 1.04
C VAL A 9 14.80 -3.74 1.20
N ALA A 10 15.32 -2.51 1.02
CA ALA A 10 14.48 -1.31 1.08
C ALA A 10 13.40 -1.27 -0.02
N GLN A 11 13.68 -1.86 -1.19
CA GLN A 11 12.73 -1.95 -2.29
C GLN A 11 11.63 -3.00 -2.03
N GLU A 12 11.95 -4.12 -1.35
CA GLU A 12 10.94 -5.12 -0.94
C GLU A 12 10.08 -4.65 0.24
N GLU A 13 10.66 -3.93 1.21
CA GLU A 13 9.94 -3.45 2.40
C GLU A 13 8.82 -2.45 2.05
N GLY A 14 9.00 -1.65 1.00
CA GLY A 14 8.02 -0.65 0.56
C GLY A 14 6.74 -1.22 -0.07
N HIS A 15 6.67 -2.51 -0.40
CA HIS A 15 5.52 -3.15 -1.04
C HIS A 15 4.65 -3.99 -0.09
N ALA A 16 5.19 -4.40 1.05
CA ALA A 16 4.45 -5.26 1.97
C ALA A 16 3.27 -4.52 2.64
N ALA A 17 3.45 -3.26 3.02
CA ALA A 17 2.41 -2.50 3.71
C ALA A 17 1.18 -2.19 2.84
N PRO A 18 1.32 -1.72 1.57
CA PRO A 18 0.18 -1.64 0.66
C PRO A 18 -0.51 -3.00 0.47
N ALA A 19 0.25 -4.08 0.27
CA ALA A 19 -0.33 -5.41 0.08
C ALA A 19 -1.18 -5.87 1.29
N ILE A 20 -0.72 -5.62 2.52
CA ILE A 20 -1.47 -5.93 3.74
C ILE A 20 -2.76 -5.11 3.82
N ALA A 21 -2.71 -3.82 3.48
CA ALA A 21 -3.90 -2.97 3.48
C ALA A 21 -4.93 -3.40 2.42
N ALA A 22 -4.46 -3.80 1.23
CA ALA A 22 -5.32 -4.35 0.18
C ALA A 22 -5.97 -5.67 0.62
N LEU A 23 -5.24 -6.53 1.34
CA LEU A 23 -5.80 -7.76 1.90
C LEU A 23 -6.90 -7.46 2.93
N ALA A 24 -6.68 -6.49 3.82
CA ALA A 24 -7.68 -6.05 4.79
C ALA A 24 -8.94 -5.51 4.08
N ALA A 25 -8.76 -4.71 3.01
CA ALA A 25 -9.87 -4.23 2.20
C ALA A 25 -10.67 -5.41 1.59
N GLY A 26 -9.97 -6.39 1.00
CA GLY A 26 -10.59 -7.59 0.42
C GLY A 26 -11.40 -8.39 1.45
N ILE A 27 -10.83 -8.62 2.65
CA ILE A 27 -11.53 -9.30 3.74
C ILE A 27 -12.78 -8.53 4.15
N GLY A 28 -12.67 -7.21 4.31
CA GLY A 28 -13.81 -6.35 4.63
C GLY A 28 -14.93 -6.44 3.57
N GLY A 29 -14.56 -6.43 2.29
CA GLY A 29 -15.51 -6.59 1.18
C GLY A 29 -16.25 -7.92 1.21
N VAL A 30 -15.55 -9.02 1.52
CA VAL A 30 -16.17 -10.35 1.68
C VAL A 30 -17.14 -10.36 2.87
N VAL A 31 -16.71 -9.84 4.03
CA VAL A 31 -17.56 -9.77 5.23
C VAL A 31 -18.79 -8.89 4.99
N LEU A 32 -18.62 -7.76 4.28
CA LEU A 32 -19.72 -6.87 3.88
C LEU A 32 -20.72 -7.63 3.00
N GLY A 33 -20.24 -8.35 1.99
CA GLY A 33 -21.07 -9.17 1.11
C GLY A 33 -21.85 -10.25 1.86
N ILE A 34 -21.21 -10.94 2.80
CA ILE A 34 -21.86 -11.93 3.67
C ILE A 34 -22.94 -11.27 4.53
N GLY A 35 -22.63 -10.13 5.15
CA GLY A 35 -23.59 -9.39 5.98
C GLY A 35 -24.80 -8.91 5.19
N ALA A 36 -24.57 -8.38 3.99
CA ALA A 36 -25.63 -7.93 3.09
C ALA A 36 -26.49 -9.10 2.59
N ALA A 37 -25.89 -10.25 2.27
CA ALA A 37 -26.62 -11.43 1.81
C ALA A 37 -27.47 -12.10 2.90
N ASN A 38 -27.04 -12.01 4.16
CA ASN A 38 -27.73 -12.61 5.31
C ASN A 38 -28.65 -11.63 6.07
N ASP A 39 -28.90 -10.43 5.54
CA ASP A 39 -29.68 -9.36 6.18
C ASP A 39 -29.17 -8.99 7.60
N SER A 40 -27.88 -9.25 7.83
CA SER A 40 -27.21 -8.95 9.09
C SER A 40 -26.58 -7.57 9.00
N GLY A 41 -27.35 -6.55 9.40
CA GLY A 41 -26.89 -5.15 9.40
C GLY A 41 -25.58 -4.96 10.17
N VAL A 42 -25.41 -5.65 11.30
CA VAL A 42 -24.17 -5.56 12.11
C VAL A 42 -22.97 -6.12 11.34
N THR A 43 -23.10 -7.30 10.72
CA THR A 43 -22.01 -7.91 9.93
C THR A 43 -21.67 -7.06 8.71
N ALA A 44 -22.69 -6.52 8.04
CA ALA A 44 -22.52 -5.62 6.90
C ALA A 44 -21.75 -4.35 7.30
N VAL A 45 -22.12 -3.72 8.42
CA VAL A 45 -21.43 -2.51 8.92
C VAL A 45 -19.98 -2.81 9.26
N ILE A 46 -19.69 -3.90 9.96
CA ILE A 46 -18.31 -4.28 10.31
C ILE A 46 -17.48 -4.51 9.03
N GLY A 47 -18.01 -5.28 8.08
CA GLY A 47 -17.34 -5.52 6.80
C GLY A 47 -17.10 -4.23 6.01
N GLY A 48 -18.08 -3.32 5.98
CA GLY A 48 -17.97 -2.02 5.32
C GLY A 48 -16.90 -1.12 5.95
N ILE A 49 -16.79 -1.11 7.29
CA ILE A 49 -15.73 -0.38 8.00
C ILE A 49 -14.35 -0.95 7.64
N VAL A 50 -14.18 -2.27 7.73
CA VAL A 50 -12.91 -2.93 7.42
C VAL A 50 -12.52 -2.69 5.96
N LEU A 51 -13.47 -2.77 5.03
CA LEU A 51 -13.27 -2.45 3.62
C LEU A 51 -12.80 -1.00 3.45
N GLY A 52 -13.54 -0.05 4.02
CA GLY A 52 -13.24 1.38 3.89
C GLY A 52 -11.88 1.75 4.48
N VAL A 53 -11.57 1.28 5.68
CA VAL A 53 -10.26 1.51 6.32
C VAL A 53 -9.15 0.86 5.52
N GLY A 54 -9.35 -0.36 5.01
CA GLY A 54 -8.36 -1.04 4.17
C GLY A 54 -8.04 -0.27 2.88
N ILE A 55 -9.05 0.27 2.19
CA ILE A 55 -8.86 1.08 0.97
C ILE A 55 -8.09 2.36 1.30
N LEU A 56 -8.46 3.07 2.37
CA LEU A 56 -7.78 4.30 2.77
C LEU A 56 -6.33 4.02 3.17
N ALA A 57 -6.08 2.97 3.93
CA ALA A 57 -4.73 2.54 4.31
C ALA A 57 -3.89 2.16 3.08
N PHE A 58 -4.49 1.47 2.10
CA PHE A 58 -3.83 1.11 0.84
C PHE A 58 -3.39 2.35 0.08
N SER A 59 -4.33 3.28 -0.16
CA SER A 59 -4.06 4.51 -0.90
C SER A 59 -2.99 5.36 -0.23
N LEU A 60 -3.00 5.43 1.11
CA LEU A 60 -2.00 6.19 1.86
C LEU A 60 -0.62 5.51 1.84
N ALA A 61 -0.57 4.20 2.02
CA ALA A 61 0.68 3.44 1.99
C ALA A 61 1.33 3.50 0.60
N ASP A 62 0.53 3.34 -0.46
CA ASP A 62 0.99 3.45 -1.84
C ASP A 62 1.57 4.85 -2.12
N HIS A 63 0.84 5.90 -1.75
CA HIS A 63 1.31 7.27 -1.96
C HIS A 63 2.60 7.59 -1.20
N ILE A 64 2.73 7.16 0.06
CA ILE A 64 3.91 7.48 0.86
C ILE A 64 5.11 6.60 0.48
N MET A 65 4.90 5.31 0.23
CA MET A 65 6.01 4.37 0.07
C MET A 65 6.43 4.21 -1.39
N VAL A 66 5.46 4.22 -2.31
CA VAL A 66 5.73 4.00 -3.73
C VAL A 66 6.01 5.33 -4.42
N ASP A 67 5.11 6.32 -4.29
CA ASP A 67 5.29 7.58 -5.02
C ASP A 67 6.48 8.39 -4.52
N TYR A 68 6.59 8.66 -3.21
CA TYR A 68 7.75 9.39 -2.69
C TYR A 68 9.06 8.63 -2.90
N GLY A 69 9.04 7.31 -2.77
CA GLY A 69 10.19 6.47 -3.09
C GLY A 69 10.60 6.59 -4.57
N MET A 70 9.64 6.72 -5.48
CA MET A 70 9.90 6.94 -6.90
C MET A 70 10.45 8.34 -7.17
N TYR A 71 9.87 9.40 -6.59
CA TYR A 71 10.32 10.77 -6.80
C TYR A 71 11.74 11.02 -6.28
N ASP A 72 12.08 10.52 -5.08
CA ASP A 72 13.43 10.63 -4.52
C ASP A 72 14.47 9.88 -5.38
N ARG A 73 14.07 8.75 -5.99
CA ARG A 73 14.92 8.03 -6.96
C ARG A 73 15.12 8.81 -8.25
N LEU A 74 14.08 9.47 -8.75
CA LEU A 74 14.17 10.30 -9.96
C LEU A 74 15.05 11.53 -9.73
N GLU A 75 14.89 12.23 -8.61
CA GLU A 75 15.71 13.38 -8.25
C GLU A 75 17.20 13.00 -8.12
N LYS A 76 17.50 11.85 -7.51
CA LYS A 76 18.87 11.31 -7.43
C LYS A 76 19.47 10.96 -8.79
N LEU A 77 18.64 10.57 -9.76
CA LEU A 77 19.09 10.28 -11.12
C LEU A 77 19.37 11.57 -11.89
N GLU A 78 18.47 12.57 -11.81
CA GLU A 78 18.67 13.87 -12.45
C GLU A 78 19.92 14.59 -11.90
N GLY A 79 20.10 14.58 -10.57
CA GLY A 79 21.29 15.19 -9.94
C GLY A 79 22.61 14.52 -10.35
N LYS A 80 22.58 13.20 -10.65
CA LYS A 80 23.74 12.46 -11.17
C LYS A 80 24.01 12.73 -12.65
N GLU A 81 22.99 13.05 -13.43
CA GLU A 81 23.14 13.44 -14.83
C GLU A 81 23.82 14.81 -14.91
N LYS A 82 23.33 15.81 -14.16
CA LYS A 82 23.90 17.17 -14.18
C LYS A 82 25.30 17.30 -13.59
N SER A 83 25.80 16.31 -12.85
CA SER A 83 27.19 16.31 -12.34
C SER A 83 28.19 15.70 -13.33
N LYS A 84 27.74 15.17 -14.47
CA LYS A 84 28.60 14.59 -15.51
C LYS A 84 28.89 15.54 -16.67
N ASP A 85 28.20 16.68 -16.71
CA ASP A 85 28.47 17.81 -17.60
C ASP A 85 29.44 18.82 -16.92
#